data_AF-A0A9D8J1B4-F1
#
_entry.id   AF-A0A9D8J1B4-F1
#
_cell.length_a   1.000
_cell.length_b   1.000
_cell.length_c   1.000
_cell.angle_alpha   90.00
_cell.angle_beta   90.00
_cell.angle_gamma   90.00
#
_symmetry.space_group_name_H-M   'P 1'
#
loop_
_entity.id
_entity.type
_entity.pdbx_description
1 polymer ?
#
loop_
_entity_poly.entity_id
_entity_poly.type
_entity_poly.pdbx_seq_one_letter_code
_entity_poly.pdbx_strand_id
1 'polypeptide(L)'
;MRRGTHYLGHCLRSQALQVCRLTDAHEQQNVRATGLETLPGMVRAGLGITLMPRTAARPTDDRIRDIPFAPTAPSRVTGLAWRNTSACALLFAELSKLALQAAGRS
;
A
#
# COMPACT_ATOMS: atom_id res chain seq x y z
N MET A 1 -19.86 0.06 27.75
CA MET A 1 -18.78 1.08 27.67
C MET A 1 -17.47 0.40 27.27
N ARG A 2 -17.19 0.31 25.97
CA ARG A 2 -15.83 0.14 25.40
C ARG A 2 -15.79 0.97 24.12
N ARG A 3 -15.27 2.20 24.23
CA ARG A 3 -15.03 3.08 23.09
C ARG A 3 -13.85 2.48 22.30
N GLY A 4 -14.14 1.73 21.25
CA GLY A 4 -13.15 1.34 20.26
C GLY A 4 -12.89 2.52 19.34
N THR A 5 -11.74 3.15 19.48
CA THR A 5 -11.22 4.17 18.56
C THR A 5 -11.23 3.61 17.13
N HIS A 6 -12.09 4.18 16.28
CA HIS A 6 -11.98 4.03 14.83
C HIS A 6 -10.67 4.68 14.38
N TYR A 7 -9.58 3.91 14.29
CA TYR A 7 -8.34 4.33 13.64
C TYR A 7 -8.52 4.27 12.11
N LEU A 8 -9.14 5.31 11.55
CA LEU A 8 -9.22 5.54 10.11
C LEU A 8 -7.79 5.67 9.54
N GLY A 9 -7.36 4.68 8.75
CA GLY A 9 -6.31 4.86 7.74
C GLY A 9 -4.91 5.21 8.27
N HIS A 10 -4.28 4.31 9.04
CA HIS A 10 -2.83 4.37 9.23
C HIS A 10 -2.14 4.35 7.86
N CYS A 11 -1.43 5.43 7.53
CA CYS A 11 -0.72 5.61 6.26
C CYS A 11 0.06 4.33 5.88
N LEU A 12 0.08 4.00 4.59
CA LEU A 12 0.80 2.83 4.07
C LEU A 12 2.23 2.73 4.61
N ARG A 13 2.92 3.87 4.72
CA ARG A 13 4.26 3.93 5.31
C ARG A 13 4.31 3.32 6.71
N SER A 14 3.37 3.69 7.59
CA SER A 14 3.31 3.17 8.96
C SER A 14 3.10 1.65 8.99
N GLN A 15 2.23 1.14 8.11
CA GLN A 15 1.98 -0.30 7.98
C GLN A 15 3.21 -1.04 7.47
N ALA A 16 3.87 -0.52 6.42
CA ALA A 16 5.10 -1.09 5.89
C ALA A 16 6.21 -1.13 6.97
N LEU A 17 6.40 -0.04 7.72
CA LEU A 17 7.38 0.01 8.79
C LEU A 17 7.07 -0.94 9.95
N GLN A 18 5.79 -1.21 10.24
CA GLN A 18 5.43 -2.26 11.21
C GLN A 18 5.91 -3.63 10.76
N VAL A 19 5.74 -3.96 9.47
CA VAL A 19 6.24 -5.22 8.90
C VAL A 19 7.76 -5.27 8.93
N CYS A 20 8.46 -4.21 8.48
CA CYS A 20 9.93 -4.18 8.46
C CYS A 20 10.55 -4.37 9.86
N ARG A 21 9.93 -3.80 10.90
CA ARG A 21 10.41 -3.96 12.28
C ARG A 21 10.32 -5.39 12.81
N LEU A 22 9.49 -6.26 12.23
CA LEU A 22 9.44 -7.67 12.62
C LEU A 22 10.75 -8.41 12.32
N THR A 23 11.56 -7.88 11.40
CA THR A 23 12.87 -8.43 11.01
C THR A 23 14.02 -7.50 11.37
N ASP A 24 13.82 -6.57 12.30
CA ASP A 24 14.78 -5.52 12.68
C ASP A 24 15.27 -4.64 11.51
N ALA A 25 14.46 -4.53 10.45
CA ALA A 25 14.76 -3.64 9.34
C ALA A 25 14.30 -2.20 9.65
N HIS A 26 15.21 -1.25 9.43
CA HIS A 26 15.01 0.18 9.72
C HIS A 26 14.97 1.02 8.45
N GLU A 27 14.17 2.09 8.48
CA GLU A 27 14.05 3.04 7.37
C GLU A 27 15.32 3.89 7.23
N GLN A 28 15.77 4.11 5.99
CA GLN A 28 16.78 5.13 5.71
C GLN A 28 16.16 6.52 5.90
N GLN A 29 16.64 7.30 6.88
CA GLN A 29 16.04 8.59 7.20
C GLN A 29 16.44 9.73 6.26
N ASN A 30 17.55 9.57 5.54
CA ASN A 30 18.15 10.64 4.72
C ASN A 30 17.49 10.78 3.34
N VAL A 31 16.70 9.80 2.91
CA VAL A 31 16.04 9.82 1.59
C VAL A 31 14.60 9.38 1.75
N ARG A 32 13.66 10.19 1.24
CA ARG A 32 12.22 9.89 1.23
C ARG A 32 11.70 9.92 -0.19
N ALA A 33 10.96 8.88 -0.56
CA ALA A 33 10.17 8.89 -1.77
C ALA A 33 8.96 9.83 -1.61
N THR A 34 8.59 10.52 -2.69
CA THR A 34 7.39 11.38 -2.75
C THR A 34 6.15 10.63 -3.25
N GLY A 35 6.32 9.42 -3.77
CA GLY A 35 5.26 8.51 -4.22
C GLY A 35 5.72 7.06 -4.19
N LEU A 36 4.79 6.13 -4.43
CA LEU A 36 5.12 4.70 -4.49
C LEU A 36 5.94 4.38 -5.73
N GLU A 37 5.60 5.01 -6.85
CA GLU A 37 6.26 4.86 -8.14
C GLU A 37 7.72 5.32 -8.15
N THR A 38 8.14 6.14 -7.18
CA THR A 38 9.54 6.59 -7.05
C THR A 38 10.43 5.54 -6.39
N LEU A 39 9.86 4.63 -5.59
CA LEU A 39 10.61 3.63 -4.83
C LEU A 39 11.42 2.68 -5.72
N PRO A 40 10.89 2.12 -6.83
CA PRO A 40 11.69 1.31 -7.75
C PRO A 40 12.89 2.08 -8.33
N GLY A 41 12.71 3.37 -8.64
CA GLY A 41 13.79 4.25 -9.09
C GLY A 41 14.93 4.37 -8.08
N MET A 42 14.59 4.47 -6.80
CA MET A 42 15.58 4.53 -5.71
C MET A 42 16.34 3.21 -5.55
N VAL A 43 15.67 2.06 -5.68
CA VAL A 43 16.32 0.74 -5.67
C VAL A 43 17.28 0.60 -6.85
N ARG A 44 16.86 0.99 -8.06
CA ARG A 44 17.71 0.98 -9.28
C ARG A 44 18.95 1.86 -9.16
N ALA A 45 18.87 2.93 -8.38
CA ALA A 45 19.96 3.84 -8.08
C ALA A 45 20.89 3.32 -6.97
N GLY A 46 20.60 2.15 -6.40
CA GLY A 46 21.43 1.52 -5.36
C GLY A 46 21.16 2.03 -3.95
N LEU A 47 20.03 2.69 -3.69
CA LEU A 47 19.70 3.24 -2.36
C LEU A 47 19.20 2.17 -1.36
N GLY A 48 19.20 0.90 -1.74
CA GLY A 48 18.81 -0.23 -0.89
C GLY A 48 17.64 -1.03 -1.47
N ILE A 49 16.86 -1.64 -0.59
CA ILE A 49 15.66 -2.43 -0.92
C ILE A 49 14.38 -1.69 -0.50
N THR A 50 13.24 -2.09 -1.04
CA THR A 50 11.94 -1.49 -0.70
C THR A 50 10.86 -2.54 -0.49
N LEU A 51 9.94 -2.26 0.43
CA LEU A 51 8.72 -3.03 0.66
C LEU A 51 7.55 -2.28 0.00
N MET A 52 6.91 -2.93 -0.99
CA MET A 52 5.88 -2.30 -1.81
C MET A 52 4.63 -3.21 -1.94
N PRO A 53 3.41 -2.64 -1.97
CA PRO A 53 2.22 -3.43 -2.28
C PRO A 53 2.21 -3.87 -3.75
N ARG A 54 1.71 -5.09 -4.02
CA ARG A 54 1.60 -5.65 -5.37
C ARG A 54 0.90 -4.73 -6.36
N THR A 55 -0.14 -4.03 -5.92
CA THR A 55 -0.92 -3.09 -6.77
C THR A 55 -0.12 -1.90 -7.28
N ALA A 56 1.02 -1.60 -6.69
CA ALA A 56 1.89 -0.50 -7.10
C ALA A 56 3.22 -1.00 -7.71
N ALA A 57 3.49 -2.30 -7.64
CA ALA A 57 4.62 -2.92 -8.32
C ALA A 57 4.45 -2.72 -9.83
N ARG A 58 5.53 -2.30 -10.50
CA ARG A 58 5.61 -2.21 -11.95
C ARG A 58 6.54 -3.31 -12.45
N PRO A 59 6.42 -3.73 -13.72
CA PRO A 59 7.33 -4.72 -14.28
C PRO A 59 8.79 -4.33 -14.01
N THR A 60 9.50 -5.22 -13.33
CA THR A 60 10.94 -5.08 -13.12
C THR A 60 11.66 -5.24 -14.45
N ASP A 61 12.79 -4.55 -14.61
CA ASP A 61 13.73 -4.85 -15.69
C ASP A 61 14.97 -5.56 -15.12
N ASP A 62 15.99 -5.73 -15.94
CA ASP A 62 17.18 -6.50 -15.60
C ASP A 62 18.02 -5.91 -14.44
N ARG A 63 17.67 -4.71 -13.92
CA ARG A 63 18.43 -4.02 -12.86
C ARG A 63 17.88 -4.22 -11.45
N ILE A 64 16.62 -4.64 -11.31
CA ILE A 64 15.98 -4.90 -10.01
C ILE A 64 15.10 -6.14 -10.11
N ARG A 65 14.78 -6.76 -8.99
CA ARG A 65 13.93 -7.96 -8.96
C ARG A 65 12.91 -7.87 -7.84
N ASP A 66 11.68 -8.25 -8.17
CA ASP A 66 10.62 -8.39 -7.18
C ASP A 66 10.78 -9.73 -6.47
N ILE A 67 10.80 -9.67 -5.14
CA ILE A 67 10.87 -10.84 -4.27
C ILE A 67 9.54 -10.93 -3.52
N PRO A 68 8.65 -11.88 -3.88
CA PRO A 68 7.39 -12.04 -3.17
C PRO A 68 7.64 -12.58 -1.76
N PHE A 69 6.76 -12.24 -0.82
CA PHE A 69 6.74 -12.89 0.48
C PHE A 69 6.42 -14.39 0.34
N ALA A 70 6.92 -15.17 1.29
CA ALA A 70 6.47 -16.55 1.49
C ALA A 70 4.94 -16.61 1.74
N PRO A 71 4.31 -17.78 1.57
CA PRO A 71 2.91 -17.99 1.95
C PRO A 71 2.66 -17.49 3.38
N THR A 72 1.55 -16.78 3.61
CA THR A 72 1.27 -15.88 4.76
C THR A 72 1.84 -14.46 4.66
N ALA A 73 1.83 -13.89 3.45
CA ALA A 73 2.23 -12.51 3.20
C ALA A 73 1.37 -11.48 3.97
N PRO A 74 1.95 -10.36 4.43
CA PRO A 74 1.18 -9.27 5.03
C PRO A 74 0.23 -8.65 4.01
N SER A 75 -1.03 -8.50 4.40
CA SER A 75 -2.08 -7.92 3.58
C SER A 75 -2.65 -6.66 4.20
N ARG A 76 -3.17 -5.74 3.37
CA ARG A 76 -3.99 -4.62 3.82
C ARG A 76 -5.31 -4.59 3.06
N VAL A 77 -6.35 -4.08 3.69
CA VAL A 77 -7.63 -3.79 3.04
C VAL A 77 -7.65 -2.33 2.63
N THR A 78 -7.85 -2.08 1.34
CA THR A 78 -8.15 -0.74 0.81
C THR A 78 -9.64 -0.62 0.54
N GLY A 79 -10.26 0.47 0.96
CA GLY A 79 -11.69 0.70 0.80
C GLY A 79 -12.01 2.10 0.30
N LEU A 80 -13.20 2.24 -0.28
CA LEU A 80 -13.79 3.54 -0.61
C LEU A 80 -14.66 3.99 0.56
N ALA A 81 -14.56 5.25 0.96
CA ALA A 81 -15.38 5.84 2.01
C ALA A 81 -15.95 7.17 1.54
N TRP A 82 -17.21 7.43 1.88
CA TRP A 82 -17.90 8.68 1.60
C TRP A 82 -18.82 9.05 2.76
N ARG A 83 -19.22 10.32 2.83
CA ARG A 83 -20.19 10.81 3.81
C ARG A 83 -21.57 10.24 3.49
N ASN A 84 -22.29 9.79 4.52
CA ASN A 84 -23.67 9.31 4.36
C ASN A 84 -24.60 10.37 3.73
N THR A 85 -24.34 11.65 3.99
CA THR A 85 -25.12 12.78 3.44
C THR A 85 -24.69 13.21 2.03
N SER A 86 -23.89 12.40 1.32
CA SER A 86 -23.42 12.79 -0.01
C SER A 86 -24.56 12.72 -1.03
N ALA A 87 -24.75 13.80 -1.80
CA ALA A 87 -25.66 13.83 -2.93
C ALA A 87 -25.31 12.81 -4.03
N CYS A 88 -24.06 12.30 -4.03
CA CYS A 88 -23.55 11.33 -5.00
C CYS A 88 -23.54 9.88 -4.46
N ALA A 89 -24.32 9.56 -3.42
CA ALA A 89 -24.29 8.22 -2.80
C ALA A 89 -24.52 7.07 -3.81
N LEU A 90 -25.44 7.24 -4.76
CA LEU A 90 -25.71 6.25 -5.81
C LEU A 90 -24.50 6.07 -6.75
N LEU A 91 -23.84 7.16 -7.13
CA LEU A 91 -22.63 7.11 -7.95
C LEU A 91 -21.50 6.37 -7.22
N PHE A 92 -21.30 6.63 -5.92
CA PHE A 92 -20.29 5.93 -5.14
C PHE A 92 -20.59 4.44 -4.98
N ALA A 93 -21.87 4.07 -4.89
CA ALA A 93 -22.27 2.66 -4.89
C ALA A 93 -21.90 1.96 -6.21
N GLU A 94 -22.17 2.59 -7.36
CA GLU A 94 -21.77 2.05 -8.67
C GLU A 94 -20.24 2.00 -8.83
N LEU A 95 -19.54 3.07 -8.42
CA LEU A 95 -18.09 3.12 -8.44
C LEU A 95 -17.47 2.01 -7.57
N SER A 96 -18.08 1.71 -6.42
CA SER A 96 -17.61 0.64 -5.53
C SER A 96 -17.67 -0.72 -6.20
N LYS A 97 -18.73 -1.01 -6.98
CA LYS A 97 -18.85 -2.25 -7.74
C LYS A 97 -17.73 -2.37 -8.79
N LEU A 98 -17.48 -1.29 -9.53
CA LEU A 98 -16.40 -1.24 -10.53
C LEU A 98 -15.02 -1.41 -9.88
N ALA A 99 -14.78 -0.74 -8.75
CA ALA A 99 -13.53 -0.83 -8.02
C ALA A 99 -13.25 -2.27 -7.52
N LEU A 100 -14.27 -2.97 -7.01
CA LEU A 100 -14.15 -4.36 -6.57
C LEU A 100 -13.86 -5.31 -7.75
N GLN A 101 -14.50 -5.11 -8.91
CA GLN A 101 -14.24 -5.89 -10.12
C GLN A 101 -12.81 -5.69 -10.63
N ALA A 102 -12.30 -4.46 -10.60
CA ALA A 102 -10.93 -4.15 -11.00
C ALA A 102 -9.90 -4.74 -10.02
N ALA A 103 -10.16 -4.64 -8.72
CA ALA A 103 -9.28 -5.17 -7.67
C ALA A 103 -9.15 -6.70 -7.70
N GLY A 104 -10.22 -7.42 -8.07
CA GLY A 104 -10.18 -8.88 -8.23
C GLY A 104 -9.37 -9.38 -9.44
N ARG A 105 -8.94 -8.49 -10.33
CA ARG A 105 -8.10 -8.81 -11.50
C ARG A 105 -6.60 -8.58 -11.26
N SER A 106 -6.20 -8.10 -10.07
CA SER A 106 -4.81 -7.73 -9.69
C SER A 106 -4.22 -8.65 -8.63
#